data_AF-A0A8R7QNV3-F1
#
_entry.id   AF-A0A8R7QNV3-F1
#
_cell.length_a   1.000
_cell.length_b   1.000
_cell.length_c   1.000
_cell.angle_alpha   90.00
_cell.angle_beta   90.00
_cell.angle_gamma   90.00
#
_symmetry.space_group_name_H-M   'P 1'
#
loop_
_entity.id
_entity.type
_entity.pdbx_description
1 polymer ?
#
loop_
_entity_poly.entity_id
_entity_poly.type
_entity_poly.pdbx_seq_one_letter_code
_entity_poly.pdbx_strand_id
1 'polypeptide(L)'
;MAKQRRSGAGAGNVASNAVRPKPERTRRSVPRGRPSQRTSSYRGVTRHRWTGRFEAHLWDKNTWTEPQRKKKGRQVYLGAYGGEEAAARAYDLAALKYWGRGTVLNFSLSSYDQELKEMEEQSREEYIGSLRRKSTGFSRGVSKYRGVARHHHNGKWEARIGRVFGNKYLYLGTYVTQEEATMAYDIAAIEHCGLNAVINFDVSRYIKWHHRCHADDAGGLNTP
;
A
#
# COMPACT_ATOMS: atom_id res chain seq x y z
N MET A 1 56.54 54.65 -18.67
CA MET A 1 56.91 54.30 -20.06
C MET A 1 55.68 54.42 -20.94
N ALA A 2 55.86 55.03 -22.10
CA ALA A 2 54.81 55.57 -22.96
C ALA A 2 54.39 54.61 -24.09
N LYS A 3 53.25 54.97 -24.69
CA LYS A 3 52.70 54.69 -26.04
C LYS A 3 51.58 53.65 -26.09
N GLN A 4 50.31 54.04 -26.26
CA GLN A 4 49.63 54.58 -27.47
C GLN A 4 49.75 53.61 -28.66
N ARG A 5 48.68 53.01 -29.20
CA ARG A 5 47.62 53.51 -30.13
C ARG A 5 47.33 52.28 -31.04
N ARG A 6 46.20 52.01 -31.72
CA ARG A 6 45.09 52.79 -32.29
C ARG A 6 44.06 51.75 -32.84
N SER A 7 42.76 51.93 -32.58
CA SER A 7 41.68 52.28 -33.55
C SER A 7 41.33 51.19 -34.59
N GLY A 8 40.14 50.59 -34.54
CA GLY A 8 38.89 51.07 -35.16
C GLY A 8 38.28 49.85 -35.89
N ALA A 9 37.00 49.67 -36.19
CA ALA A 9 35.73 50.40 -36.13
C ALA A 9 34.65 49.32 -35.89
N GLY A 10 33.48 49.54 -35.29
CA GLY A 10 32.38 50.35 -35.80
C GLY A 10 31.12 49.47 -35.86
N ALA A 11 30.03 49.97 -35.26
CA ALA A 11 28.60 49.60 -35.41
C ALA A 11 28.24 48.09 -35.39
N GLY A 12 27.58 47.57 -34.36
CA GLY A 12 26.24 47.97 -33.96
C GLY A 12 25.20 47.17 -34.75
N ASN A 13 24.64 46.11 -34.17
CA ASN A 13 23.25 45.76 -34.47
C ASN A 13 22.62 44.86 -33.41
N VAL A 14 21.47 45.34 -32.93
CA VAL A 14 20.50 44.66 -32.08
C VAL A 14 19.93 43.48 -32.86
N ALA A 15 20.06 42.25 -32.33
CA ALA A 15 19.41 41.09 -32.90
C ALA A 15 18.83 40.20 -31.78
N SER A 16 17.56 40.44 -31.53
CA SER A 16 16.50 39.49 -31.22
C SER A 16 16.89 38.05 -30.82
N ASN A 17 16.43 37.67 -29.64
CA ASN A 17 16.30 36.31 -29.13
C ASN A 17 15.70 35.35 -30.18
N ALA A 18 16.54 34.50 -30.77
CA ALA A 18 16.10 33.34 -31.55
C ALA A 18 16.12 32.09 -30.64
N VAL A 19 14.92 31.68 -30.22
CA VAL A 19 14.66 30.42 -29.52
C VAL A 19 14.98 29.25 -30.47
N ARG A 20 16.01 28.46 -30.17
CA ARG A 20 16.25 27.19 -30.85
C ARG A 20 15.20 26.16 -30.39
N PRO A 21 14.41 25.52 -31.28
CA PRO A 21 13.52 24.46 -30.87
C PRO A 21 14.32 23.21 -30.50
N LYS A 22 14.03 22.64 -29.31
CA LYS A 22 14.53 21.33 -28.88
C LYS A 22 13.90 20.25 -29.77
N PRO A 23 14.63 19.19 -30.14
CA PRO A 23 14.07 18.12 -30.96
C PRO A 23 12.95 17.40 -30.20
N GLU A 24 11.76 17.43 -30.78
CA GLU A 24 10.56 16.74 -30.31
C GLU A 24 10.79 15.23 -30.39
N ARG A 25 10.83 14.56 -29.23
CA ARG A 25 10.82 13.10 -29.16
C ARG A 25 9.48 12.60 -29.70
N THR A 26 9.48 12.19 -30.96
CA THR A 26 8.36 11.48 -31.57
C THR A 26 8.10 10.19 -30.77
N ARG A 27 7.08 10.23 -29.91
CA ARG A 27 6.51 9.00 -29.35
C ARG A 27 5.95 8.22 -30.53
N ARG A 28 6.60 7.11 -30.90
CA ARG A 28 6.04 6.10 -31.80
C ARG A 28 4.66 5.70 -31.27
N SER A 29 3.60 6.27 -31.84
CA SER A 29 2.22 5.85 -31.65
C SER A 29 2.02 4.57 -32.46
N VAL A 30 2.29 3.42 -31.84
CA VAL A 30 1.91 2.14 -32.43
C VAL A 30 0.38 2.11 -32.58
N PRO A 31 -0.18 1.76 -33.75
CA PRO A 31 -1.62 1.78 -33.99
C PRO A 31 -2.38 0.89 -33.00
N ARG A 32 -3.42 1.45 -32.34
CA ARG A 32 -4.37 0.71 -31.51
C ARG A 32 -5.30 -0.11 -32.41
N GLY A 33 -4.83 -1.27 -32.86
CA GLY A 33 -5.56 -2.12 -33.81
C GLY A 33 -5.86 -3.54 -33.34
N ARG A 34 -5.72 -3.86 -32.04
CA ARG A 34 -6.12 -5.17 -31.47
C ARG A 34 -6.68 -4.96 -30.07
N PRO A 35 -7.74 -5.66 -29.63
CA PRO A 35 -8.08 -5.70 -28.21
C PRO A 35 -6.82 -6.14 -27.48
N SER A 36 -6.39 -5.34 -26.51
CA SER A 36 -5.16 -5.55 -25.73
C SER A 36 -4.97 -7.05 -25.51
N GLN A 37 -3.93 -7.64 -26.10
CA GLN A 37 -3.57 -9.00 -25.73
C GLN A 37 -3.45 -9.00 -24.20
N ARG A 38 -4.23 -9.86 -23.57
CA ARG A 38 -4.26 -9.93 -22.11
C ARG A 38 -2.82 -10.20 -21.71
N THR A 39 -2.30 -9.40 -20.78
CA THR A 39 -0.90 -9.55 -20.30
C THR A 39 -0.71 -10.83 -19.47
N SER A 40 -1.78 -11.60 -19.31
CA SER A 40 -1.95 -12.78 -18.50
C SER A 40 -3.02 -13.68 -19.15
N SER A 41 -2.91 -14.98 -18.95
CA SER A 41 -3.90 -15.98 -19.34
C SER A 41 -5.11 -15.96 -18.40
N TYR A 42 -4.91 -15.52 -17.15
CA TYR A 42 -5.93 -15.57 -16.10
C TYR A 42 -6.73 -14.27 -15.94
N ARG A 43 -8.00 -14.42 -15.58
CA ARG A 43 -8.98 -13.33 -15.48
C ARG A 43 -8.64 -12.45 -14.28
N GLY A 44 -8.74 -11.14 -14.46
CA GLY A 44 -8.44 -10.17 -13.42
C GLY A 44 -6.94 -10.03 -13.07
N VAL A 45 -6.05 -10.72 -13.77
CA VAL A 45 -4.60 -10.61 -13.56
C VAL A 45 -3.99 -9.68 -14.60
N THR A 46 -2.98 -8.88 -14.25
CA THR A 46 -2.22 -8.03 -15.18
C THR A 46 -0.74 -8.09 -14.84
N ARG A 47 0.13 -8.26 -15.85
CA ARG A 47 1.58 -8.25 -15.63
C ARG A 47 2.11 -6.82 -15.60
N HIS A 48 2.68 -6.43 -14.47
CA HIS A 48 3.31 -5.13 -14.32
C HIS A 48 4.60 -5.06 -15.14
N ARG A 49 4.72 -4.03 -16.00
CA ARG A 49 5.76 -3.95 -17.03
C ARG A 49 7.18 -3.82 -16.50
N TRP A 50 7.35 -3.11 -15.38
CA TRP A 50 8.69 -2.75 -14.86
C TRP A 50 9.19 -3.73 -13.80
N THR A 51 8.29 -4.24 -12.96
CA THR A 51 8.65 -5.18 -11.88
C THR A 51 8.47 -6.64 -12.29
N GLY A 52 7.77 -6.90 -13.40
CA GLY A 52 7.43 -8.25 -13.85
C GLY A 52 6.39 -8.98 -12.99
N ARG A 53 5.92 -8.37 -11.88
CA ARG A 53 4.94 -8.97 -10.96
C ARG A 53 3.55 -9.04 -11.56
N PHE A 54 2.74 -9.96 -11.06
CA PHE A 54 1.36 -10.14 -11.49
C PHE A 54 0.40 -9.47 -10.50
N GLU A 55 -0.34 -8.49 -10.97
CA GLU A 55 -1.32 -7.76 -10.17
C GLU A 55 -2.71 -8.35 -10.36
N ALA A 56 -3.42 -8.58 -9.26
CA ALA A 56 -4.80 -9.02 -9.28
C ALA A 56 -5.74 -7.84 -9.01
N HIS A 57 -6.79 -7.72 -9.83
CA HIS A 57 -7.76 -6.64 -9.80
C HIS A 57 -9.18 -7.19 -9.98
N LEU A 58 -10.11 -6.71 -9.15
CA LEU A 58 -11.54 -7.01 -9.24
C LEU A 58 -12.30 -5.74 -9.65
N TRP A 59 -13.35 -5.87 -10.45
CA TRP A 59 -14.20 -4.75 -10.84
C TRP A 59 -15.53 -4.82 -10.12
N ASP A 60 -15.73 -3.93 -9.15
CA ASP A 60 -16.98 -3.80 -8.42
C ASP A 60 -17.94 -2.92 -9.23
N LYS A 61 -19.07 -3.48 -9.65
CA LYS A 61 -20.10 -2.77 -10.44
C LYS A 61 -21.09 -2.00 -9.55
N ASN A 62 -21.08 -2.25 -8.25
CA ASN A 62 -22.12 -1.79 -7.32
C ASN A 62 -21.72 -0.52 -6.55
N THR A 63 -20.49 -0.03 -6.71
CA THR A 63 -20.04 1.18 -6.03
C THR A 63 -20.64 2.44 -6.64
N TRP A 64 -21.30 3.24 -5.80
CA TRP A 64 -21.73 4.59 -6.13
C TRP A 64 -20.61 5.57 -5.81
N THR A 65 -20.26 6.48 -6.73
CA THR A 65 -19.34 7.58 -6.43
C THR A 65 -20.16 8.85 -6.16
N GLU A 66 -20.15 9.30 -4.90
CA GLU A 66 -20.95 10.42 -4.38
C GLU A 66 -20.84 11.77 -5.10
N PRO A 67 -19.75 12.12 -5.84
CA PRO A 67 -19.74 13.40 -6.57
C PRO A 67 -20.56 13.40 -7.86
N GLN A 68 -20.91 12.23 -8.41
CA GLN A 68 -21.33 12.15 -9.83
C GLN A 68 -22.63 11.39 -10.11
N ARG A 69 -23.32 10.87 -9.07
CA ARG A 69 -24.61 10.16 -9.19
C ARG A 69 -24.71 9.14 -10.36
N LYS A 70 -23.58 8.60 -10.83
CA LYS A 70 -23.49 7.60 -11.90
C LYS A 70 -22.98 6.29 -11.32
N LYS A 71 -23.57 5.17 -11.75
CA LYS A 71 -23.03 3.82 -11.50
C LYS A 71 -21.71 3.64 -12.24
N LYS A 72 -20.62 4.12 -11.67
CA LYS A 72 -19.28 3.91 -12.20
C LYS A 72 -18.66 2.79 -11.38
N GLY A 73 -18.40 1.66 -12.03
CA GLY A 73 -17.73 0.56 -11.33
C GLY A 73 -16.37 1.00 -10.80
N ARG A 74 -15.98 0.45 -9.65
CA ARG A 74 -14.73 0.72 -8.96
C ARG A 74 -13.78 -0.44 -9.16
N GLN A 75 -12.54 -0.12 -9.52
CA GLN A 75 -11.46 -1.09 -9.49
C GLN A 75 -11.01 -1.33 -8.05
N VAL A 76 -11.05 -2.59 -7.64
CA VAL A 76 -10.55 -3.08 -6.35
C VAL A 76 -9.22 -3.78 -6.62
N TYR A 77 -8.13 -3.16 -6.19
CA TYR A 77 -6.82 -3.78 -6.21
C TYR A 77 -6.77 -4.91 -5.17
N LEU A 78 -6.30 -6.10 -5.53
CA LEU A 78 -6.21 -7.25 -4.62
C LEU A 78 -4.78 -7.47 -4.14
N GLY A 79 -3.79 -7.05 -4.92
CA GLY A 79 -2.37 -7.16 -4.57
C GLY A 79 -1.50 -7.45 -5.79
N ALA A 80 -0.18 -7.50 -5.58
CA ALA A 80 0.76 -8.01 -6.57
C ALA A 80 1.44 -9.29 -6.06
N TYR A 81 1.57 -10.28 -6.94
CA TYR A 81 2.08 -11.61 -6.64
C TYR A 81 3.28 -11.90 -7.53
N GLY A 82 4.16 -12.78 -7.06
CA GLY A 82 5.33 -13.23 -7.82
C GLY A 82 4.94 -14.15 -8.99
N GLY A 83 3.91 -14.99 -8.78
CA GLY A 83 3.39 -15.92 -9.78
C GLY A 83 2.04 -15.48 -10.34
N GLU A 84 1.78 -15.87 -11.58
CA GLU A 84 0.54 -15.55 -12.29
C GLU A 84 -0.64 -16.31 -11.68
N GLU A 85 -0.44 -17.59 -11.35
CA GLU A 85 -1.42 -18.47 -10.73
C GLU A 85 -1.80 -17.98 -9.33
N ALA A 86 -0.83 -17.44 -8.58
CA ALA A 86 -1.08 -16.88 -7.26
C ALA A 86 -1.98 -15.63 -7.35
N ALA A 87 -1.75 -14.76 -8.35
CA ALA A 87 -2.62 -13.62 -8.61
C ALA A 87 -4.03 -14.06 -9.05
N ALA A 88 -4.10 -15.11 -9.88
CA ALA A 88 -5.35 -15.67 -10.36
C ALA A 88 -6.18 -16.30 -9.22
N ARG A 89 -5.54 -17.03 -8.30
CA ARG A 89 -6.19 -17.55 -7.09
C ARG A 89 -6.72 -16.42 -6.21
N ALA A 90 -5.94 -15.35 -6.02
CA ALA A 90 -6.40 -14.19 -5.27
C ALA A 90 -7.62 -13.51 -5.91
N TYR A 91 -7.68 -13.46 -7.25
CA TYR A 91 -8.86 -12.99 -7.96
C TYR A 91 -10.07 -13.88 -7.72
N ASP A 92 -9.91 -15.20 -7.83
CA ASP A 92 -11.00 -16.17 -7.62
C ASP A 92 -11.57 -16.06 -6.21
N LEU A 93 -10.71 -15.98 -5.19
CA LEU A 93 -11.12 -15.80 -3.79
C LEU A 93 -11.88 -14.48 -3.59
N ALA A 94 -11.41 -13.39 -4.19
CA ALA A 94 -12.14 -12.12 -4.13
C ALA A 94 -13.49 -12.20 -4.86
N ALA A 95 -13.54 -12.85 -6.02
CA ALA A 95 -14.76 -13.06 -6.81
C ALA A 95 -15.79 -13.88 -6.02
N LEU A 96 -15.36 -14.97 -5.37
CA LEU A 96 -16.18 -15.78 -4.48
C LEU A 96 -16.78 -14.95 -3.35
N LYS A 97 -16.01 -14.04 -2.72
CA LYS A 97 -16.53 -13.17 -1.66
C LYS A 97 -17.53 -12.12 -2.15
N TYR A 98 -17.36 -11.63 -3.38
CA TYR A 98 -18.17 -10.56 -3.93
C TYR A 98 -19.49 -11.05 -4.54
N TRP A 99 -19.40 -12.13 -5.31
CA TRP A 99 -20.48 -12.60 -6.17
C TRP A 99 -20.98 -14.01 -5.77
N GLY A 100 -20.26 -14.73 -4.90
CA GLY A 100 -20.66 -16.03 -4.38
C GLY A 100 -20.11 -17.25 -5.14
N ARG A 101 -20.56 -18.45 -4.75
CA ARG A 101 -20.09 -19.75 -5.26
C ARG A 101 -20.41 -20.00 -6.74
N GLY A 102 -21.41 -19.32 -7.30
CA GLY A 102 -21.81 -19.45 -8.72
C GLY A 102 -20.98 -18.62 -9.69
N THR A 103 -19.78 -18.20 -9.30
CA THR A 103 -18.92 -17.34 -10.12
C THR A 103 -18.10 -18.14 -11.12
N VAL A 104 -17.82 -17.51 -12.27
CA VAL A 104 -16.86 -18.07 -13.23
C VAL A 104 -15.45 -17.79 -12.72
N LEU A 105 -14.78 -18.84 -12.24
CA LEU A 105 -13.42 -18.81 -11.70
C LEU A 105 -12.37 -19.19 -12.74
N ASN A 106 -11.12 -18.92 -12.41
CA ASN A 106 -9.96 -19.41 -13.16
C ASN A 106 -9.62 -20.86 -12.83
N PHE A 107 -9.83 -21.29 -11.58
CA PHE A 107 -9.56 -22.64 -11.09
C PHE A 107 -10.83 -23.34 -10.56
N SER A 108 -10.74 -24.66 -10.36
CA SER A 108 -11.85 -25.46 -9.82
C SER A 108 -12.25 -25.01 -8.41
N LEU A 109 -13.56 -24.94 -8.14
CA LEU A 109 -14.11 -24.59 -6.82
C LEU A 109 -13.60 -25.50 -5.70
N SER A 110 -13.39 -26.79 -6.00
CA SER A 110 -12.87 -27.78 -5.03
C SER A 110 -11.49 -27.44 -4.46
N SER A 111 -10.73 -26.58 -5.13
CA SER A 111 -9.43 -26.14 -4.63
C SER A 111 -9.53 -25.05 -3.54
N TYR A 112 -10.73 -24.54 -3.25
CA TYR A 112 -10.95 -23.40 -2.35
C TYR A 112 -11.83 -23.72 -1.13
N ASP A 113 -12.11 -25.01 -0.84
CA ASP A 113 -13.01 -25.39 0.25
C ASP A 113 -12.51 -24.90 1.63
N GLN A 114 -11.20 -24.94 1.83
CA GLN A 114 -10.58 -24.44 3.06
C GLN A 114 -10.70 -22.91 3.18
N GLU A 115 -10.40 -22.19 2.09
CA GLU A 115 -10.47 -20.73 2.06
C GLU A 115 -11.90 -20.22 2.17
N LEU A 116 -12.89 -20.93 1.63
CA LEU A 116 -14.31 -20.59 1.76
C LEU A 116 -14.73 -20.56 3.23
N LYS A 117 -14.24 -21.51 4.04
CA LYS A 117 -14.50 -21.54 5.48
C LYS A 117 -13.88 -20.35 6.20
N GLU A 118 -12.62 -20.03 5.92
CA GLU A 118 -11.94 -18.83 6.47
C GLU A 118 -12.64 -17.52 6.05
N MET A 119 -13.19 -17.49 4.85
CA MET A 119 -13.87 -16.32 4.30
C MET A 119 -15.22 -16.06 4.97
N GLU A 120 -15.94 -17.10 5.41
CA GLU A 120 -17.25 -16.95 6.05
C GLU A 120 -17.14 -16.18 7.38
N GLU A 121 -16.01 -16.30 8.08
CA GLU A 121 -15.76 -15.64 9.37
C GLU A 121 -15.41 -14.14 9.26
N GLN A 122 -15.00 -13.66 8.08
CA GLN A 122 -14.49 -12.30 7.90
C GLN A 122 -15.43 -11.42 7.05
N SER A 123 -15.44 -10.11 7.34
CA SER A 123 -16.11 -9.15 6.46
C SER A 123 -15.44 -9.09 5.08
N ARG A 124 -16.16 -8.60 4.06
CA ARG A 124 -15.63 -8.50 2.69
C ARG A 124 -14.38 -7.61 2.64
N GLU A 125 -14.46 -6.44 3.25
CA GLU A 125 -13.38 -5.44 3.27
C GLU A 125 -12.15 -5.98 3.98
N GLU A 126 -12.35 -6.71 5.09
CA GLU A 126 -11.29 -7.33 5.87
C GLU A 126 -10.60 -8.46 5.10
N TYR A 127 -11.37 -9.30 4.41
CA TYR A 127 -10.82 -10.38 3.61
C TYR A 127 -10.01 -9.85 2.41
N ILE A 128 -10.49 -8.81 1.73
CA ILE A 128 -9.72 -8.11 0.68
C ILE A 128 -8.45 -7.48 1.28
N GLY A 129 -8.55 -6.91 2.47
CA GLY A 129 -7.40 -6.47 3.25
C GLY A 129 -6.41 -7.60 3.51
N SER A 130 -6.90 -8.79 3.86
CA SER A 130 -6.10 -10.00 4.07
C SER A 130 -5.40 -10.44 2.79
N LEU A 131 -6.09 -10.46 1.64
CA LEU A 131 -5.48 -10.78 0.34
C LEU A 131 -4.35 -9.81 -0.02
N ARG A 132 -4.58 -8.50 0.16
CA ARG A 132 -3.54 -7.47 -0.03
C ARG A 132 -2.35 -7.70 0.90
N ARG A 133 -2.63 -8.05 2.15
CA ARG A 133 -1.63 -8.44 3.14
C ARG A 133 -0.99 -9.80 2.79
N LYS A 134 -1.57 -10.72 2.05
CA LYS A 134 -0.88 -11.95 1.60
C LYS A 134 -0.05 -11.71 0.33
N SER A 135 -0.26 -10.58 -0.36
CA SER A 135 0.45 -10.25 -1.61
C SER A 135 1.93 -9.89 -1.40
N THR A 136 2.74 -10.20 -2.42
CA THR A 136 4.20 -9.93 -2.48
C THR A 136 4.54 -8.51 -2.96
N GLY A 137 3.55 -7.76 -3.46
CA GLY A 137 3.71 -6.47 -4.11
C GLY A 137 3.80 -5.29 -3.17
N PHE A 138 3.31 -5.45 -1.93
CA PHE A 138 3.60 -4.52 -0.87
C PHE A 138 4.97 -4.90 -0.29
N SER A 139 5.98 -4.07 -0.49
CA SER A 139 7.26 -4.22 0.21
C SER A 139 6.97 -4.17 1.70
N ARG A 140 6.94 -5.32 2.38
CA ARG A 140 6.74 -5.41 3.84
C ARG A 140 7.92 -4.85 4.64
N GLY A 141 8.91 -4.26 3.97
CA GLY A 141 10.24 -4.17 4.53
C GLY A 141 10.68 -5.55 5.04
N VAL A 142 11.63 -5.56 5.95
CA VAL A 142 12.12 -6.77 6.60
C VAL A 142 11.17 -7.27 7.71
N SER A 143 10.08 -6.55 7.98
CA SER A 143 9.17 -6.82 9.09
C SER A 143 7.93 -7.59 8.66
N LYS A 144 7.58 -8.62 9.43
CA LYS A 144 6.27 -9.31 9.41
C LYS A 144 5.10 -8.39 9.82
N TYR A 145 5.34 -7.46 10.73
CA TYR A 145 4.31 -6.65 11.41
C TYR A 145 4.21 -5.22 10.85
N ARG A 146 3.01 -4.66 10.89
CA ARG A 146 2.68 -3.33 10.37
C ARG A 146 3.29 -2.25 11.28
N GLY A 147 3.76 -1.18 10.66
CA GLY A 147 4.38 -0.07 11.40
C GLY A 147 5.79 -0.34 11.91
N VAL A 148 6.32 -1.55 11.71
CA VAL A 148 7.67 -1.91 12.13
C VAL A 148 8.61 -1.97 10.92
N ALA A 149 9.79 -1.37 11.05
CA ALA A 149 10.85 -1.41 10.05
C ALA A 149 12.16 -1.83 10.72
N ARG A 150 13.04 -2.50 9.98
CA ARG A 150 14.39 -2.79 10.49
C ARG A 150 15.30 -1.67 10.08
N HIS A 151 16.00 -1.10 11.03
CA HIS A 151 16.95 -0.05 10.76
C HIS A 151 18.25 -0.61 10.19
N HIS A 152 18.70 -0.03 9.08
CA HIS A 152 19.76 -0.62 8.26
C HIS A 152 21.14 -0.61 8.93
N HIS A 153 21.45 0.36 9.80
CA HIS A 153 22.80 0.51 10.34
C HIS A 153 23.00 -0.10 11.74
N ASN A 154 21.95 -0.20 12.56
CA ASN A 154 22.04 -0.76 13.92
C ASN A 154 21.27 -2.09 14.06
N GLY A 155 20.55 -2.51 13.01
CA GLY A 155 19.77 -3.74 13.00
C GLY A 155 18.57 -3.77 13.96
N LYS A 156 18.32 -2.68 14.70
CA LYS A 156 17.21 -2.54 15.66
C LYS A 156 15.88 -2.40 14.93
N TRP A 157 14.79 -2.71 15.63
CA TRP A 157 13.44 -2.62 15.12
C TRP A 157 12.83 -1.27 15.45
N GLU A 158 12.38 -0.54 14.44
CA GLU A 158 11.79 0.79 14.56
C GLU A 158 10.28 0.71 14.41
N ALA A 159 9.57 1.22 15.41
CA ALA A 159 8.12 1.40 15.36
C ALA A 159 7.77 2.81 14.88
N ARG A 160 6.84 2.92 13.93
CA ARG A 160 6.37 4.18 13.38
C ARG A 160 4.88 4.12 13.02
N ILE A 161 4.14 5.18 13.35
CA ILE A 161 2.73 5.32 13.00
C ILE A 161 2.55 6.44 11.98
N GLY A 162 1.85 6.14 10.88
CA GLY A 162 1.51 7.12 9.85
C GLY A 162 0.03 7.43 9.87
N ARG A 163 -0.36 8.52 9.18
CA ARG A 163 -1.77 8.90 8.92
C ARG A 163 -2.53 9.53 10.09
N VAL A 164 -1.85 9.78 11.22
CA VAL A 164 -2.44 10.43 12.41
C VAL A 164 -2.31 11.95 12.35
N PHE A 165 -1.22 12.46 11.77
CA PHE A 165 -0.97 13.89 11.54
C PHE A 165 -0.63 14.15 10.06
N GLY A 166 -1.61 13.95 9.18
CA GLY A 166 -1.43 14.09 7.73
C GLY A 166 -0.50 13.01 7.13
N ASN A 167 0.42 13.42 6.24
CA ASN A 167 1.34 12.51 5.54
C ASN A 167 2.68 12.28 6.27
N LYS A 168 2.82 12.72 7.52
CA LYS A 168 4.05 12.51 8.31
C LYS A 168 3.96 11.23 9.12
N TYR A 169 5.08 10.56 9.28
CA TYR A 169 5.24 9.43 10.19
C TYR A 169 5.68 9.95 11.56
N LEU A 170 5.00 9.52 12.61
CA LEU A 170 5.45 9.67 13.99
C LEU A 170 6.32 8.46 14.33
N TYR A 171 7.53 8.73 14.79
CA TYR A 171 8.45 7.72 15.27
C TYR A 171 8.12 7.38 16.73
N LEU A 172 7.92 6.10 17.02
CA LEU A 172 7.49 5.62 18.34
C LEU A 172 8.66 5.08 19.16
N GLY A 173 9.74 4.64 18.50
CA GLY A 173 10.96 4.18 19.17
C GLY A 173 11.73 3.13 18.38
N THR A 174 12.93 2.81 18.89
CA THR A 174 13.76 1.66 18.49
C THR A 174 13.70 0.61 19.59
N TYR A 175 13.49 -0.64 19.20
CA TYR A 175 13.37 -1.79 20.06
C TYR A 175 14.35 -2.87 19.63
N VAL A 176 14.67 -3.77 20.56
CA VAL A 176 15.59 -4.88 20.31
C VAL A 176 14.88 -5.99 19.56
N THR A 177 13.61 -6.23 19.88
CA THR A 177 12.79 -7.26 19.26
C THR A 177 11.71 -6.68 18.36
N GLN A 178 11.26 -7.48 17.40
CA GLN A 178 10.24 -7.07 16.46
C GLN A 178 8.88 -6.97 17.16
N GLU A 179 8.65 -7.83 18.13
CA GLU A 179 7.44 -7.96 18.93
C GLU A 179 7.24 -6.73 19.81
N GLU A 180 8.29 -6.24 20.48
CA GLU A 180 8.23 -5.01 21.28
C GLU A 180 7.90 -3.79 20.43
N ALA A 181 8.56 -3.64 19.27
CA ALA A 181 8.24 -2.57 18.33
C ALA A 181 6.78 -2.65 17.85
N THR A 182 6.28 -3.86 17.63
CA THR A 182 4.90 -4.09 17.23
C THR A 182 3.92 -3.75 18.34
N MET A 183 4.23 -4.09 19.59
CA MET A 183 3.41 -3.74 20.75
C MET A 183 3.31 -2.22 20.92
N ALA A 184 4.42 -1.50 20.81
CA ALA A 184 4.43 -0.04 20.87
C ALA A 184 3.58 0.59 19.75
N TYR A 185 3.66 0.04 18.54
CA TYR A 185 2.83 0.46 17.42
C TYR A 185 1.33 0.24 17.66
N ASP A 186 0.94 -0.95 18.17
CA ASP A 186 -0.46 -1.29 18.41
C ASP A 186 -1.07 -0.42 19.51
N ILE A 187 -0.33 -0.14 20.58
CA ILE A 187 -0.73 0.78 21.65
C ILE A 187 -1.00 2.17 21.07
N ALA A 188 -0.04 2.74 20.34
CA ALA A 188 -0.20 4.05 19.72
C ALA A 188 -1.37 4.09 18.73
N ALA A 189 -1.63 3.00 18.01
CA ALA A 189 -2.77 2.89 17.09
C ALA A 189 -4.11 2.89 17.84
N ILE A 190 -4.20 2.20 18.97
CA ILE A 190 -5.40 2.18 19.84
C ILE A 190 -5.64 3.59 20.41
N GLU A 191 -4.61 4.23 20.94
CA GLU A 191 -4.70 5.59 21.51
C GLU A 191 -5.20 6.60 20.47
N HIS A 192 -4.76 6.50 19.22
CA HIS A 192 -5.08 7.47 18.18
C HIS A 192 -6.33 7.17 17.35
N CYS A 193 -6.74 5.91 17.21
CA CYS A 193 -7.89 5.50 16.39
C CYS A 193 -9.05 4.89 17.19
N GLY A 194 -8.89 4.70 18.50
CA GLY A 194 -9.89 4.13 19.38
C GLY A 194 -10.21 2.67 19.05
N LEU A 195 -11.45 2.27 19.32
CA LEU A 195 -11.93 0.87 19.17
C LEU A 195 -11.87 0.32 17.74
N ASN A 196 -11.74 1.19 16.74
CA ASN A 196 -11.62 0.80 15.32
C ASN A 196 -10.15 0.73 14.86
N ALA A 197 -9.19 0.77 15.79
CA ALA A 197 -7.77 0.70 15.48
C ALA A 197 -7.42 -0.64 14.83
N VAL A 198 -6.77 -0.57 13.66
CA VAL A 198 -6.24 -1.74 12.97
C VAL A 198 -4.86 -2.08 13.56
N ILE A 199 -4.85 -2.97 14.54
CA ILE A 199 -3.67 -3.47 15.27
C ILE A 199 -3.16 -4.81 14.72
N ASN A 200 -1.94 -5.21 15.11
CA ASN A 200 -1.29 -6.44 14.67
C ASN A 200 -1.56 -7.64 15.57
N PHE A 201 -1.72 -7.43 16.87
CA PHE A 201 -2.07 -8.46 17.86
C PHE A 201 -3.50 -8.30 18.38
N ASP A 202 -4.04 -9.35 18.99
CA ASP A 202 -5.37 -9.33 19.58
C ASP A 202 -5.48 -8.29 20.70
N VAL A 203 -6.59 -7.55 20.74
CA VAL A 203 -6.90 -6.54 21.77
C VAL A 203 -6.76 -7.15 23.17
N SER A 204 -7.11 -8.42 23.35
CA SER A 204 -6.97 -9.13 24.64
C SER A 204 -5.55 -9.10 25.22
N ARG A 205 -4.52 -8.98 24.37
CA ARG A 205 -3.12 -8.87 24.81
C ARG A 205 -2.84 -7.55 25.54
N TYR A 206 -3.60 -6.50 25.22
CA TYR A 206 -3.41 -5.15 25.75
C TYR A 206 -4.36 -4.81 26.90
N ILE A 207 -5.46 -5.55 27.08
CA ILE A 207 -6.40 -5.40 28.21
C ILE A 207 -5.68 -5.59 29.56
N LYS A 208 -4.68 -6.49 29.62
CA LYS A 208 -3.87 -6.74 30.83
C LYS A 208 -3.06 -5.52 31.29
N TRP A 209 -2.83 -4.55 30.40
CA TRP A 209 -2.08 -3.34 30.69
C TRP A 209 -2.95 -2.29 31.43
N HIS A 210 -4.23 -2.16 31.05
CA HIS A 210 -5.17 -1.24 31.70
C HIS A 210 -5.50 -1.62 33.16
N HIS A 211 -5.45 -2.91 33.52
CA HIS A 211 -5.66 -3.35 34.90
C HIS A 211 -4.46 -3.13 35.83
N ARG A 212 -3.27 -2.84 35.28
CA ARG A 212 -2.06 -2.62 36.09
C ARG A 212 -1.93 -1.18 36.57
N CYS A 213 -2.39 -0.20 35.78
CA CYS A 213 -2.36 1.21 36.17
C CYS A 213 -3.42 1.58 37.24
N HIS A 214 -4.44 0.76 37.47
CA HIS A 214 -5.43 0.99 38.53
C HIS A 214 -5.13 0.27 39.85
N ALA A 215 -4.05 -0.52 39.92
CA ALA A 215 -3.67 -1.23 41.14
C ALA A 215 -2.67 -0.45 42.02
N ASP A 216 -1.96 0.54 41.46
CA ASP A 216 -0.91 1.27 42.16
C ASP A 216 -1.41 2.56 42.86
N ASP A 217 -2.69 2.93 42.68
CA ASP A 217 -3.29 4.15 43.28
C ASP A 217 -4.13 3.88 44.55
N ALA A 218 -4.17 2.62 45.04
CA ALA A 218 -4.96 2.22 46.20
C ALA A 218 -4.10 1.75 47.41
N GLY A 219 -2.83 2.17 47.47
CA GLY A 219 -1.83 1.61 48.39
C GLY A 219 -1.29 2.55 49.48
N GLY A 220 -1.87 3.73 49.71
CA GLY A 220 -1.31 4.66 50.69
C GLY A 220 -2.34 5.58 51.30
N LEU A 221 -2.96 5.14 52.40
CA LEU A 221 -3.27 5.94 53.61
C LEU A 221 -4.15 5.07 54.55
N ASN A 222 -3.52 4.40 55.51
CA ASN A 222 -4.15 4.17 56.81
C ASN A 222 -3.10 3.89 57.92
N THR A 223 -3.02 4.88 58.83
CA THR A 223 -2.89 4.79 60.31
C THR A 223 -1.62 4.17 60.93
N PRO A 224 -1.29 4.46 62.21
CA PRO A 224 -2.06 5.09 63.31
C PRO A 224 -2.00 6.61 63.41
#